data_AF-A0A1C5YK34-F1
#
_entry.id   AF-A0A1C5YK34-F1
#
_cell.length_a   1.000
_cell.length_b   1.000
_cell.length_c   1.000
_cell.angle_alpha   90.00
_cell.angle_beta   90.00
_cell.angle_gamma   90.00
#
_symmetry.space_group_name_H-M   'P 1'
#
loop_
_entity.id
_entity.type
_entity.pdbx_description
1 polymer ?
#
loop_
_entity_poly.entity_id
_entity_poly.type
_entity_poly.pdbx_seq_one_letter_code
_entity_poly.pdbx_strand_id
1 'polypeptide(L)'
;MKKIMLFLKVAVFAGFIGFTLVSCSSDSLLEEQSVKNEAVIDLGNDEKVSELILFMNESVMQFPSYSQVAETRSLRGFFRWLRDVIKCDAYGYLWGITRGGGFKGSLVPAVACSIIAAVQFSNDNGLTTNDWILNSQWAVFPTSQDFYKIGSDHNLGIYNMYRSDPQLFSKSNSTIVTSSISSLKGMGYSSSISTLEFNVLINSINQSYLSFESFVKNSLINTSYYSIVNVLDSYAENIVNLSDNSQIVSYTNIILSQIDGMGFSNAKELKAAISICGNSRLLWKER
;
A
#
# COMPACT_ATOMS: atom_id res chain seq x y z
N MET A 1 -26.61 50.67 -57.82
CA MET A 1 -27.38 49.65 -57.07
C MET A 1 -27.05 48.27 -57.62
N LYS A 2 -27.06 47.26 -56.75
CA LYS A 2 -26.57 45.87 -56.92
C LYS A 2 -27.01 45.15 -58.21
N LYS A 3 -26.23 44.09 -58.53
CA LYS A 3 -26.52 42.90 -59.38
C LYS A 3 -26.37 43.16 -60.90
N ILE A 4 -25.67 42.39 -61.74
CA ILE A 4 -25.62 40.92 -61.94
C ILE A 4 -24.40 40.52 -62.81
N MET A 5 -23.99 39.26 -62.63
CA MET A 5 -23.11 38.36 -63.41
C MET A 5 -22.99 38.61 -64.93
N LEU A 6 -21.80 38.36 -65.51
CA LEU A 6 -21.62 37.24 -66.47
C LEU A 6 -20.15 36.92 -66.78
N PHE A 7 -19.91 35.62 -66.89
CA PHE A 7 -18.76 34.86 -67.34
C PHE A 7 -18.05 35.34 -68.62
N LEU A 8 -16.71 35.19 -68.65
CA LEU A 8 -16.03 34.65 -69.83
C LEU A 8 -14.84 33.76 -69.42
N LYS A 9 -14.97 32.46 -69.74
CA LYS A 9 -13.91 31.44 -69.76
C LYS A 9 -13.19 31.52 -71.11
N VAL A 10 -11.85 31.51 -71.11
CA VAL A 10 -10.97 30.76 -72.04
C VAL A 10 -9.66 30.55 -71.26
N ALA A 11 -9.41 29.39 -70.66
CA ALA A 11 -8.79 28.18 -71.24
C ALA A 11 -7.37 28.45 -71.78
N VAL A 12 -6.32 27.65 -71.60
CA VAL A 12 -6.03 26.32 -71.04
C VAL A 12 -4.50 26.21 -71.18
N PHE A 13 -3.77 25.59 -70.24
CA PHE A 13 -2.88 24.46 -70.54
C PHE A 13 -2.29 23.82 -69.27
N ALA A 14 -2.87 22.64 -68.98
CA ALA A 14 -2.37 21.42 -68.34
C ALA A 14 -1.10 21.45 -67.45
N GLY A 15 -1.26 20.90 -66.23
CA GLY A 15 -0.16 20.36 -65.42
C GLY A 15 -0.45 20.26 -63.91
N PHE A 16 -1.40 19.43 -63.50
CA PHE A 16 -1.65 19.01 -62.10
C PHE A 16 -1.70 17.47 -62.13
N ILE A 17 -1.17 16.65 -61.21
CA ILE A 17 -0.95 16.65 -59.75
C ILE A 17 0.23 15.65 -59.56
N GLY A 18 1.18 15.70 -58.63
CA GLY A 18 1.28 16.31 -57.30
C GLY A 18 1.89 15.25 -56.36
N PHE A 19 3.13 15.51 -55.96
CA PHE A 19 3.90 15.01 -54.80
C PHE A 19 3.49 13.70 -54.09
N THR A 20 4.37 12.69 -54.20
CA THR A 20 4.79 11.85 -53.05
C THR A 20 6.33 11.80 -53.06
N LEU A 21 6.97 12.16 -51.95
CA LEU A 21 8.43 12.01 -51.78
C LEU A 21 8.68 10.77 -50.92
N VAL A 22 9.37 9.79 -51.50
CA VAL A 22 9.98 8.65 -50.81
C VAL A 22 11.38 8.43 -51.39
N SER A 23 12.34 8.20 -50.48
CA SER A 23 13.67 7.55 -50.66
C SER A 23 14.73 8.27 -51.50
N CYS A 24 16.04 8.13 -51.27
CA CYS A 24 16.92 7.40 -50.32
C CYS A 24 18.26 8.19 -50.35
N SER A 25 19.06 8.30 -49.30
CA SER A 25 20.09 7.32 -48.84
C SER A 25 21.00 8.11 -47.88
N SER A 26 21.35 7.67 -46.68
CA SER A 26 22.33 6.60 -46.45
C SER A 26 22.31 6.16 -44.99
N ASP A 27 22.45 4.86 -44.78
CA ASP A 27 22.53 4.16 -43.51
C ASP A 27 23.75 4.56 -42.68
N SER A 28 23.59 4.62 -41.36
CA SER A 28 24.09 3.56 -40.46
C SER A 28 24.16 4.03 -39.01
N LEU A 29 23.83 3.10 -38.12
CA LEU A 29 24.02 3.13 -36.66
C LEU A 29 23.07 4.07 -35.91
N LEU A 30 21.95 3.52 -35.43
CA LEU A 30 21.36 3.74 -34.10
C LEU A 30 20.00 3.01 -34.04
N GLU A 31 20.05 1.69 -34.15
CA GLU A 31 18.92 0.82 -33.78
C GLU A 31 19.43 -0.13 -32.70
N GLU A 32 19.34 0.29 -31.43
CA GLU A 32 18.98 -0.59 -30.32
C GLU A 32 18.74 0.22 -29.04
N GLN A 33 17.69 -0.18 -28.32
CA GLN A 33 17.30 0.23 -26.97
C GLN A 33 16.63 1.61 -26.78
N SER A 34 15.42 1.73 -27.32
CA SER A 34 14.35 2.38 -26.54
C SER A 34 13.14 1.45 -26.44
N VAL A 35 13.29 0.39 -25.65
CA VAL A 35 12.11 -0.32 -25.15
C VAL A 35 11.45 0.62 -24.15
N LYS A 36 10.41 1.32 -24.61
CA LYS A 36 9.42 1.93 -23.73
C LYS A 36 8.88 0.82 -22.83
N ASN A 37 9.18 0.90 -21.54
CA ASN A 37 8.38 0.24 -20.53
C ASN A 37 7.02 0.95 -20.51
N GLU A 38 6.14 0.60 -21.45
CA GLU A 38 4.71 0.78 -21.25
C GLU A 38 4.34 -0.13 -20.07
N ALA A 39 4.08 0.49 -18.92
CA ALA A 39 3.48 -0.21 -17.80
C ALA A 39 2.20 -0.85 -18.34
N VAL A 40 2.17 -2.18 -18.41
CA VAL A 40 0.94 -2.92 -18.66
C VAL A 40 0.04 -2.66 -17.47
N ILE A 41 -0.83 -1.67 -17.60
CA ILE A 41 -1.96 -1.47 -16.69
C ILE A 41 -2.83 -2.70 -16.92
N ASP A 42 -2.76 -3.65 -15.99
CA ASP A 42 -3.62 -4.82 -15.99
C ASP A 42 -5.04 -4.38 -15.63
N LEU A 43 -5.79 -3.92 -16.64
CA LEU A 43 -7.19 -3.49 -16.54
C LEU A 43 -8.08 -4.57 -15.91
N GLY A 44 -7.66 -5.85 -15.95
CA GLY A 44 -8.37 -6.95 -15.30
C GLY A 44 -8.27 -6.95 -13.77
N ASN A 45 -7.31 -6.23 -13.18
CA ASN A 45 -7.23 -6.07 -11.73
C ASN A 45 -8.13 -4.94 -11.22
N ASP A 46 -8.43 -3.91 -12.01
CA ASP A 46 -9.20 -2.76 -11.52
C ASP A 46 -10.68 -3.11 -11.28
N GLU A 47 -11.27 -3.95 -12.14
CA GLU A 47 -12.63 -4.50 -11.93
C GLU A 47 -12.66 -5.41 -10.70
N LYS A 48 -11.70 -6.34 -10.60
CA LYS A 48 -11.57 -7.22 -9.41
C LYS A 48 -11.36 -6.44 -8.12
N VAL A 49 -10.57 -5.37 -8.15
CA VAL A 49 -10.37 -4.48 -7.00
C VAL A 49 -11.69 -3.82 -6.61
N SER A 50 -12.44 -3.30 -7.58
CA SER A 50 -13.73 -2.66 -7.32
C SER A 50 -14.74 -3.65 -6.75
N GLU A 51 -14.84 -4.85 -7.32
CA GLU A 51 -15.70 -5.92 -6.81
C GLU A 51 -15.31 -6.35 -5.39
N LEU A 52 -14.02 -6.52 -5.12
CA LEU A 52 -13.54 -6.89 -3.79
C LEU A 52 -13.83 -5.79 -2.75
N ILE A 53 -13.67 -4.51 -3.11
CA ILE A 53 -13.99 -3.37 -2.23
C ILE A 53 -15.49 -3.34 -1.92
N LEU A 54 -16.35 -3.54 -2.93
CA LEU A 54 -17.80 -3.64 -2.72
C LEU A 54 -18.13 -4.79 -1.77
N PHE A 55 -17.58 -5.97 -2.02
CA PHE A 55 -17.74 -7.13 -1.16
C PHE A 55 -17.24 -6.89 0.27
N MET A 56 -16.13 -6.19 0.46
CA MET A 56 -15.60 -5.80 1.77
C MET A 56 -16.57 -4.93 2.55
N ASN A 57 -17.12 -3.91 1.90
CA ASN A 57 -18.04 -2.95 2.49
C ASN A 57 -19.38 -3.63 2.82
N GLU A 58 -19.85 -4.57 2.00
CA GLU A 58 -21.07 -5.33 2.26
C GLU A 58 -20.89 -6.37 3.37
N SER A 59 -19.76 -7.08 3.36
CA SER A 59 -19.48 -8.15 4.32
C SER A 59 -19.31 -7.62 5.75
N VAL A 60 -18.68 -6.44 5.92
CA VAL A 60 -18.46 -5.89 7.26
C VAL A 60 -19.78 -5.54 7.97
N MET A 61 -20.80 -5.12 7.23
CA MET A 61 -22.11 -4.75 7.79
C MET A 61 -22.88 -5.93 8.39
N GLN A 62 -22.45 -7.18 8.12
CA GLN A 62 -23.07 -8.38 8.69
C GLN A 62 -22.63 -8.62 10.14
N PHE A 63 -21.60 -7.93 10.61
CA PHE A 63 -21.02 -8.11 11.94
C PHE A 63 -21.69 -7.21 12.97
N PRO A 64 -22.28 -7.74 14.06
CA PRO A 64 -22.98 -6.94 15.06
C PRO A 64 -22.11 -5.90 15.79
N SER A 65 -20.79 -6.14 15.86
CA SER A 65 -19.84 -5.22 16.50
C SER A 65 -19.40 -4.07 15.58
N TYR A 66 -19.81 -4.10 14.31
CA TYR A 66 -19.50 -3.06 13.35
C TYR A 66 -20.32 -1.81 13.67
N SER A 67 -19.62 -0.70 13.88
CA SER A 67 -20.23 0.60 14.10
C SER A 67 -19.39 1.64 13.39
N GLN A 68 -20.01 2.42 12.50
CA GLN A 68 -19.41 3.66 12.02
C GLN A 68 -19.54 4.70 13.12
N VAL A 69 -18.63 4.57 14.07
CA VAL A 69 -18.69 5.25 15.35
C VAL A 69 -18.70 6.77 15.16
N ALA A 70 -19.84 7.40 15.49
CA ALA A 70 -19.93 8.82 15.82
C ALA A 70 -19.71 9.02 17.34
N GLU A 71 -18.73 8.37 17.94
CA GLU A 71 -18.39 8.59 19.34
C GLU A 71 -17.56 9.86 19.51
N THR A 72 -17.36 10.20 20.78
CA THR A 72 -16.69 11.39 21.30
C THR A 72 -15.42 11.75 20.52
N ARG A 73 -15.03 13.03 20.57
CA ARG A 73 -13.88 13.55 19.81
C ARG A 73 -12.58 12.77 20.05
N SER A 74 -12.37 12.23 21.25
CA SER A 74 -11.18 11.43 21.62
C SER A 74 -11.18 10.04 20.98
N LEU A 75 -12.29 9.29 21.08
CA LEU A 75 -12.43 7.97 20.46
C LEU A 75 -12.31 8.05 18.93
N ARG A 76 -12.89 9.11 18.34
CA ARG A 76 -12.70 9.42 16.91
C ARG A 76 -11.25 9.72 16.55
N GLY A 77 -10.47 10.29 17.46
CA GLY A 77 -9.03 10.49 17.29
C GLY A 77 -8.30 9.16 17.25
N PHE A 78 -8.54 8.28 18.22
CA PHE A 78 -7.92 6.97 18.31
C PHE A 78 -8.21 6.09 17.08
N PHE A 79 -9.47 5.96 16.64
CA PHE A 79 -9.78 5.09 15.49
C PHE A 79 -9.24 5.62 14.16
N ARG A 80 -9.15 6.95 13.98
CA ARG A 80 -8.48 7.55 12.81
C ARG A 80 -6.98 7.29 12.85
N TRP A 81 -6.35 7.52 14.00
CA TRP A 81 -4.94 7.16 14.24
C TRP A 81 -4.68 5.68 13.92
N LEU A 82 -5.51 4.79 14.46
CA LEU A 82 -5.36 3.35 14.31
C LEU A 82 -5.46 2.94 12.84
N ARG A 83 -6.44 3.47 12.11
CA ARG A 83 -6.59 3.24 10.68
C ARG A 83 -5.34 3.66 9.91
N ASP A 84 -4.82 4.84 10.20
CA ASP A 84 -3.68 5.39 9.48
C ASP A 84 -2.40 4.57 9.80
N VAL A 85 -2.22 4.11 11.04
CA VAL A 85 -1.14 3.18 11.43
C VAL A 85 -1.23 1.87 10.64
N ILE A 86 -2.36 1.15 10.72
CA ILE A 86 -2.46 -0.19 10.10
C ILE A 86 -2.36 -0.14 8.56
N LYS A 87 -2.76 0.99 7.94
CA LYS A 87 -2.51 1.25 6.53
C LYS A 87 -1.01 1.35 6.23
N CYS A 88 -0.29 2.15 7.00
CA CYS A 88 1.16 2.32 6.83
C CYS A 88 1.92 1.01 7.00
N ASP A 89 1.46 0.09 7.85
CA ASP A 89 2.07 -1.23 8.01
C ASP A 89 2.01 -2.05 6.72
N ALA A 90 0.80 -2.11 6.12
CA ALA A 90 0.57 -2.81 4.87
C ALA A 90 1.30 -2.13 3.68
N TYR A 91 1.36 -0.81 3.67
CA TYR A 91 2.11 -0.03 2.68
C TYR A 91 3.62 -0.24 2.80
N GLY A 92 4.16 -0.26 4.01
CA GLY A 92 5.56 -0.61 4.25
C GLY A 92 5.90 -1.98 3.69
N TYR A 93 5.00 -2.96 3.84
CA TYR A 93 5.18 -4.28 3.24
C TYR A 93 5.20 -4.23 1.70
N LEU A 94 4.21 -3.60 1.07
CA LEU A 94 4.17 -3.47 -0.41
C LEU A 94 5.39 -2.73 -0.96
N TRP A 95 5.82 -1.67 -0.27
CA TRP A 95 7.06 -0.97 -0.60
C TRP A 95 8.26 -1.92 -0.57
N GLY A 96 8.38 -2.76 0.46
CA GLY A 96 9.44 -3.77 0.52
C GLY A 96 9.41 -4.74 -0.67
N ILE A 97 8.22 -5.13 -1.12
CA ILE A 97 8.04 -6.06 -2.25
C ILE A 97 8.57 -5.44 -3.53
N THR A 98 8.22 -4.17 -3.81
CA THR A 98 8.65 -3.48 -5.03
C THR A 98 10.14 -3.15 -5.05
N ARG A 99 10.80 -3.23 -3.90
CA ARG A 99 12.27 -3.08 -3.75
C ARG A 99 13.04 -4.40 -3.72
N GLY A 100 12.39 -5.51 -4.05
CA GLY A 100 13.03 -6.82 -4.15
C GLY A 100 13.23 -7.54 -2.82
N GLY A 101 12.59 -7.08 -1.73
CA GLY A 101 12.62 -7.76 -0.43
C GLY A 101 11.94 -9.14 -0.46
N GLY A 102 11.07 -9.38 -1.44
CA GLY A 102 10.29 -10.61 -1.57
C GLY A 102 9.34 -10.84 -0.40
N PHE A 103 8.58 -11.93 -0.45
CA PHE A 103 7.48 -12.18 0.49
C PHE A 103 7.85 -12.10 1.99
N LYS A 104 9.07 -12.50 2.36
CA LYS A 104 9.53 -12.48 3.76
C LYS A 104 10.37 -11.24 4.10
N GLY A 105 11.25 -10.79 3.19
CA GLY A 105 12.15 -9.67 3.47
C GLY A 105 11.44 -8.32 3.54
N SER A 106 10.28 -8.20 2.89
CA SER A 106 9.40 -7.02 2.96
C SER A 106 8.79 -6.76 4.34
N LEU A 107 8.98 -7.66 5.30
CA LEU A 107 8.51 -7.47 6.67
C LEU A 107 9.32 -6.39 7.43
N VAL A 108 10.58 -6.14 7.06
CA VAL A 108 11.41 -5.09 7.69
C VAL A 108 10.77 -3.71 7.58
N PRO A 109 10.46 -3.21 6.36
CA PRO A 109 9.81 -1.91 6.24
C PRO A 109 8.45 -1.90 6.91
N ALA A 110 7.65 -2.98 6.84
CA ALA A 110 6.35 -3.04 7.52
C ALA A 110 6.47 -2.80 9.05
N VAL A 111 7.35 -3.55 9.72
CA VAL A 111 7.59 -3.42 11.17
C VAL A 111 8.09 -2.02 11.55
N ALA A 112 9.03 -1.47 10.76
CA ALA A 112 9.54 -0.13 11.00
C ALA A 112 8.45 0.95 10.80
N CYS A 113 7.68 0.83 9.72
CA CYS A 113 6.60 1.76 9.40
C CYS A 113 5.56 1.79 10.51
N SER A 114 5.21 0.67 11.12
CA SER A 114 4.23 0.62 12.21
C SER A 114 4.59 1.48 13.41
N ILE A 115 5.83 1.34 13.89
CA ILE A 115 6.29 2.08 15.05
C ILE A 115 6.39 3.58 14.73
N ILE A 116 6.92 3.90 13.55
CA ILE A 116 7.12 5.29 13.13
C ILE A 116 5.77 5.98 12.89
N ALA A 117 4.85 5.29 12.20
CA ALA A 117 3.48 5.70 12.00
C ALA A 117 2.78 5.95 13.34
N ALA A 118 2.83 4.99 14.27
CA ALA A 118 2.20 5.13 15.59
C ALA A 118 2.62 6.43 16.29
N VAL A 119 3.91 6.75 16.28
CA VAL A 119 4.45 7.97 16.89
C VAL A 119 4.05 9.22 16.10
N GLN A 120 4.26 9.24 14.79
CA GLN A 120 3.98 10.41 13.95
C GLN A 120 2.48 10.76 13.93
N PHE A 121 1.62 9.75 13.79
CA PHE A 121 0.16 9.93 13.73
C PHE A 121 -0.48 10.36 15.02
N SER A 122 0.18 10.12 16.15
CA SER A 122 -0.38 10.49 17.45
C SER A 122 -0.69 11.99 17.46
N ASN A 123 0.31 12.80 17.12
CA ASN A 123 0.19 14.26 17.14
C ASN A 123 -0.90 14.76 16.17
N ASP A 124 -0.97 14.19 14.96
CA ASP A 124 -1.94 14.58 13.93
C ASP A 124 -3.39 14.31 14.35
N ASN A 125 -3.60 13.31 15.21
CA ASN A 125 -4.92 12.93 15.71
C ASN A 125 -5.21 13.46 17.12
N GLY A 126 -4.34 14.33 17.66
CA GLY A 126 -4.51 14.91 19.00
C GLY A 126 -4.26 13.89 20.13
N LEU A 127 -3.44 12.89 19.86
CA LEU A 127 -3.00 11.84 20.79
C LEU A 127 -1.52 12.01 21.13
N THR A 128 -1.08 11.27 22.13
CA THR A 128 0.29 11.13 22.59
C THR A 128 0.61 9.63 22.71
N THR A 129 1.88 9.29 22.97
CA THR A 129 2.29 7.91 23.27
C THR A 129 1.68 7.34 24.56
N ASN A 130 0.99 8.17 25.35
CA ASN A 130 0.25 7.76 26.55
C ASN A 130 -1.22 7.43 26.27
N ASP A 131 -1.71 7.59 25.04
CA ASP A 131 -3.11 7.30 24.68
C ASP A 131 -3.27 5.89 24.08
N TRP A 132 -2.16 5.21 23.79
CA TRP A 132 -2.16 3.86 23.23
C TRP A 132 -1.08 2.96 23.83
N ILE A 133 -1.27 1.65 23.66
CA ILE A 133 -0.35 0.61 24.13
C ILE A 133 -0.30 -0.55 23.15
N LEU A 134 0.80 -1.29 23.17
CA LEU A 134 0.89 -2.60 22.52
C LEU A 134 0.15 -3.66 23.35
N ASN A 135 -0.77 -4.36 22.70
CA ASN A 135 -1.47 -5.51 23.22
C ASN A 135 -0.50 -6.68 23.39
N SER A 136 -0.49 -7.30 24.57
CA SER A 136 0.28 -8.52 24.83
C SER A 136 -0.27 -9.75 24.12
N GLN A 137 -1.55 -9.73 23.74
CA GLN A 137 -2.19 -10.76 22.91
C GLN A 137 -2.00 -10.45 21.43
N TRP A 138 -0.75 -10.40 20.99
CA TRP A 138 -0.36 -10.01 19.63
C TRP A 138 -0.55 -11.12 18.59
N ALA A 139 -0.64 -12.39 19.02
CA ALA A 139 -0.87 -13.55 18.16
C ALA A 139 -2.36 -13.89 18.11
N VAL A 140 -3.04 -13.50 17.03
CA VAL A 140 -4.49 -13.67 16.93
C VAL A 140 -4.95 -14.53 15.75
N PHE A 141 -4.19 -14.55 14.65
CA PHE A 141 -4.51 -15.37 13.48
C PHE A 141 -3.77 -16.72 13.50
N PRO A 142 -4.40 -17.80 13.02
CA PRO A 142 -3.74 -19.11 12.91
C PRO A 142 -2.57 -19.04 11.91
N THR A 143 -1.37 -19.42 12.34
CA THR A 143 -0.12 -19.29 11.55
C THR A 143 0.12 -20.43 10.55
N SER A 144 -0.93 -21.20 10.21
CA SER A 144 -0.83 -22.37 9.34
C SER A 144 -0.58 -22.03 7.86
N GLN A 145 -0.96 -20.82 7.43
CA GLN A 145 -0.69 -20.32 6.09
C GLN A 145 0.34 -19.19 6.12
N ASP A 146 1.19 -19.14 5.09
CA ASP A 146 2.31 -18.20 5.00
C ASP A 146 1.90 -16.73 5.21
N PHE A 147 0.77 -16.29 4.66
CA PHE A 147 0.30 -14.92 4.82
C PHE A 147 -0.17 -14.59 6.24
N TYR A 148 -0.82 -15.53 6.94
CA TYR A 148 -1.14 -15.35 8.36
C TYR A 148 0.12 -15.30 9.21
N LYS A 149 1.11 -16.14 8.88
CA LYS A 149 2.41 -16.13 9.54
C LYS A 149 3.09 -14.78 9.39
N ILE A 150 3.09 -14.18 8.19
CA ILE A 150 3.63 -12.83 7.96
C ILE A 150 2.95 -11.78 8.85
N GLY A 151 1.62 -11.79 8.96
CA GLY A 151 0.90 -10.85 9.84
C GLY A 151 1.21 -11.08 11.33
N SER A 152 1.34 -12.33 11.76
CA SER A 152 1.71 -12.66 13.14
C SER A 152 3.15 -12.26 13.46
N ASP A 153 4.08 -12.51 12.55
CA ASP A 153 5.49 -12.17 12.70
C ASP A 153 5.74 -10.66 12.66
N HIS A 154 4.92 -9.90 11.90
CA HIS A 154 4.91 -8.44 11.96
C HIS A 154 4.71 -7.96 13.41
N ASN A 155 3.62 -8.40 14.04
CA ASN A 155 3.30 -8.02 15.40
C ASN A 155 4.34 -8.51 16.41
N LEU A 156 4.81 -9.75 16.26
CA LEU A 156 5.87 -10.30 17.12
C LEU A 156 7.16 -9.49 17.01
N GLY A 157 7.54 -9.07 15.81
CA GLY A 157 8.72 -8.24 15.57
C GLY A 157 8.66 -6.92 16.34
N ILE A 158 7.51 -6.23 16.29
CA ILE A 158 7.26 -4.99 17.04
C ILE A 158 7.28 -5.26 18.55
N TYR A 159 6.58 -6.31 18.99
CA TYR A 159 6.49 -6.66 20.40
C TYR A 159 7.86 -7.00 21.00
N ASN A 160 8.69 -7.76 20.28
CA ASN A 160 10.06 -8.09 20.68
C ASN A 160 10.94 -6.85 20.81
N MET A 161 10.81 -5.89 19.87
CA MET A 161 11.54 -4.63 19.93
C MET A 161 11.14 -3.83 21.18
N TYR A 162 9.84 -3.68 21.43
CA TYR A 162 9.33 -2.94 22.59
C TYR A 162 9.73 -3.60 23.91
N ARG A 163 9.64 -4.93 24.00
CA ARG A 163 10.07 -5.69 25.18
C ARG A 163 11.57 -5.53 25.47
N SER A 164 12.38 -5.45 24.42
CA SER A 164 13.84 -5.32 24.52
C SER A 164 14.26 -3.88 24.81
N ASP A 165 13.47 -2.90 24.38
CA ASP A 165 13.73 -1.47 24.60
C ASP A 165 12.42 -0.72 24.91
N PRO A 166 12.09 -0.49 26.20
CA PRO A 166 10.91 0.26 26.59
C PRO A 166 10.91 1.72 26.11
N GLN A 167 12.05 2.27 25.67
CA GLN A 167 12.18 3.61 25.09
C GLN A 167 12.08 3.60 23.56
N LEU A 168 11.62 2.49 22.96
CA LEU A 168 11.51 2.32 21.50
C LEU A 168 10.83 3.50 20.80
N PHE A 169 9.73 4.00 21.36
CA PHE A 169 8.90 5.05 20.74
C PHE A 169 9.53 6.44 20.76
N SER A 170 10.65 6.63 21.46
CA SER A 170 11.41 7.88 21.47
C SER A 170 12.71 7.81 20.65
N LYS A 171 12.95 6.69 19.95
CA LYS A 171 14.16 6.51 19.14
C LYS A 171 14.05 7.23 17.79
N SER A 172 15.20 7.49 17.18
CA SER A 172 15.24 7.99 15.80
C SER A 172 14.69 6.96 14.82
N ASN A 173 14.13 7.42 13.70
CA ASN A 173 13.64 6.56 12.62
C ASN A 173 14.72 5.58 12.11
N SER A 174 15.97 6.03 12.00
CA SER A 174 17.10 5.17 11.62
C SER A 174 17.37 4.04 12.62
N THR A 175 17.24 4.33 13.92
CA THR A 175 17.38 3.33 14.98
C THR A 175 16.22 2.34 14.94
N ILE A 176 15.00 2.81 14.68
CA ILE A 176 13.81 1.96 14.54
C ILE A 176 14.00 0.98 13.38
N VAL A 177 14.38 1.44 12.19
CA VAL A 177 14.61 0.55 11.03
C VAL A 177 15.71 -0.47 11.32
N THR A 178 16.82 -0.05 11.94
CA THR A 178 17.92 -0.95 12.32
C THR A 178 17.47 -2.01 13.34
N SER A 179 16.61 -1.61 14.28
CA SER A 179 16.04 -2.50 15.29
C SER A 179 15.04 -3.49 14.67
N SER A 180 14.25 -3.07 13.66
CA SER A 180 13.37 -3.95 12.89
C SER A 180 14.15 -5.04 12.16
N ILE A 181 15.28 -4.68 11.53
CA ILE A 181 16.19 -5.65 10.89
C ILE A 181 16.69 -6.66 11.93
N SER A 182 17.17 -6.16 13.08
CA SER A 182 17.75 -7.00 14.13
C SER A 182 16.70 -7.94 14.76
N SER A 183 15.50 -7.43 15.02
CA SER A 183 14.37 -8.20 15.56
C SER A 183 13.98 -9.35 14.62
N LEU A 184 13.79 -9.05 13.33
CA LEU A 184 13.42 -10.07 12.34
C LEU A 184 14.53 -11.09 12.08
N LYS A 185 15.81 -10.66 12.10
CA LYS A 185 16.95 -11.60 12.08
C LYS A 185 16.93 -12.54 13.28
N GLY A 186 16.64 -12.04 14.48
CA GLY A 186 16.46 -12.85 15.68
C GLY A 186 15.31 -13.86 15.57
N MET A 187 14.32 -13.59 14.73
CA MET A 187 13.20 -14.48 14.40
C MET A 187 13.51 -15.47 13.27
N GLY A 188 14.76 -15.51 12.77
CA GLY A 188 15.19 -16.43 11.72
C GLY A 188 14.92 -15.96 10.29
N TYR A 189 14.55 -14.70 10.09
CA TYR A 189 14.45 -14.14 8.75
C TYR A 189 15.83 -13.79 8.20
N SER A 190 16.07 -14.09 6.92
CA SER A 190 17.25 -13.61 6.18
C SER A 190 17.14 -12.12 5.80
N SER A 191 16.36 -11.34 6.54
CA SER A 191 15.96 -9.99 6.19
C SER A 191 17.16 -9.05 6.16
N SER A 192 17.39 -8.45 5.00
CA SER A 192 18.32 -7.36 4.80
C SER A 192 17.71 -6.34 3.85
N ILE A 193 17.81 -5.07 4.20
CA ILE A 193 17.58 -3.96 3.29
C ILE A 193 18.94 -3.50 2.77
N SER A 194 19.06 -3.19 1.48
CA SER A 194 20.30 -2.63 0.95
C SER A 194 20.55 -1.25 1.54
N THR A 195 21.80 -0.80 1.61
CA THR A 195 22.12 0.56 2.10
C THR A 195 21.38 1.64 1.31
N LEU A 196 21.22 1.45 0.00
CA LEU A 196 20.47 2.37 -0.85
C LEU A 196 19.01 2.44 -0.43
N GLU A 197 18.33 1.29 -0.31
CA GLU A 197 16.92 1.24 0.04
C GLU A 197 16.67 1.68 1.49
N PHE A 198 17.62 1.43 2.40
CA PHE A 198 17.59 1.99 3.75
C PHE A 198 17.57 3.52 3.72
N ASN A 199 18.46 4.14 2.94
CA ASN A 199 18.54 5.59 2.83
C ASN A 199 17.29 6.17 2.16
N VAL A 200 16.76 5.51 1.13
CA VAL A 200 15.50 5.89 0.48
C VAL A 200 14.36 5.88 1.49
N LEU A 201 14.19 4.78 2.25
CA LEU A 201 13.14 4.65 3.25
C LEU A 201 13.25 5.74 4.32
N ILE A 202 14.42 5.94 4.91
CA ILE A 202 14.65 6.94 5.96
C ILE A 202 14.41 8.36 5.45
N ASN A 203 14.91 8.69 4.26
CA ASN A 203 14.71 10.02 3.69
C ASN A 203 13.24 10.32 3.45
N SER A 204 12.47 9.34 2.97
CA SER A 204 11.03 9.50 2.75
C SER A 204 10.25 9.67 4.05
N ILE A 205 10.62 8.92 5.09
CA ILE A 205 9.99 8.98 6.42
C ILE A 205 10.24 10.33 7.12
N ASN A 206 11.43 10.91 6.94
CA ASN A 206 11.84 12.12 7.66
C ASN A 206 11.21 13.42 7.13
N GLN A 207 10.51 13.41 5.99
CA GLN A 207 9.95 14.63 5.39
C GLN A 207 8.65 15.08 6.06
N SER A 208 7.64 14.21 6.10
CA SER A 208 6.38 14.37 6.85
C SER A 208 5.55 13.10 6.69
N TYR A 209 4.49 12.93 7.48
CA TYR A 209 3.55 11.83 7.31
C TYR A 209 2.91 11.82 5.90
N LEU A 210 2.27 12.92 5.49
CA LEU A 210 1.59 12.99 4.19
C LEU A 210 2.58 12.73 3.05
N SER A 211 3.83 13.16 3.21
CA SER A 211 4.92 12.85 2.29
C SER A 211 5.27 11.36 2.30
N PHE A 212 5.23 10.69 3.45
CA PHE A 212 5.52 9.26 3.57
C PHE A 212 4.43 8.38 2.94
N GLU A 213 3.14 8.58 3.27
CA GLU A 213 2.04 7.83 2.62
C GLU A 213 2.06 8.08 1.10
N SER A 214 2.19 9.34 0.69
CA SER A 214 2.28 9.70 -0.73
C SER A 214 3.51 9.09 -1.39
N PHE A 215 4.65 9.04 -0.70
CA PHE A 215 5.87 8.42 -1.21
C PHE A 215 5.66 6.93 -1.45
N VAL A 216 5.05 6.21 -0.49
CA VAL A 216 4.78 4.78 -0.69
C VAL A 216 3.80 4.60 -1.85
N LYS A 217 2.67 5.32 -1.88
CA LYS A 217 1.70 5.26 -2.99
C LYS A 217 2.34 5.57 -4.35
N ASN A 218 3.17 6.61 -4.43
CA ASN A 218 3.90 6.99 -5.65
C ASN A 218 4.93 5.93 -6.07
N SER A 219 5.58 5.27 -5.11
CA SER A 219 6.50 4.16 -5.41
C SER A 219 5.79 2.94 -6.00
N LEU A 220 4.48 2.82 -5.79
CA LEU A 220 3.66 1.73 -6.28
C LEU A 220 2.98 2.06 -7.62
N ILE A 221 2.86 3.32 -8.04
CA ILE A 221 1.98 3.78 -9.14
C ILE A 221 2.19 3.07 -10.49
N ASN A 222 3.42 2.66 -10.78
CA ASN A 222 3.78 1.96 -12.01
C ASN A 222 4.02 0.46 -11.77
N THR A 223 3.43 -0.10 -10.73
CA THR A 223 3.58 -1.50 -10.34
C THR A 223 2.23 -2.20 -10.34
N SER A 224 2.23 -3.52 -10.50
CA SER A 224 1.05 -4.37 -10.39
C SER A 224 0.42 -4.39 -8.99
N TYR A 225 1.01 -3.67 -8.02
CA TYR A 225 0.54 -3.55 -6.64
C TYR A 225 -0.20 -2.23 -6.37
N TYR A 226 -0.22 -1.28 -7.32
CA TYR A 226 -0.90 -0.01 -7.08
C TYR A 226 -2.41 -0.18 -6.85
N SER A 227 -3.07 -1.01 -7.66
CA SER A 227 -4.51 -1.23 -7.54
C SER A 227 -4.89 -1.89 -6.20
N ILE A 228 -3.97 -2.64 -5.59
CA ILE A 228 -4.12 -3.24 -4.25
C ILE A 228 -4.17 -2.17 -3.14
N VAL A 229 -3.60 -0.98 -3.35
CA VAL A 229 -3.62 0.12 -2.36
C VAL A 229 -5.07 0.49 -1.99
N ASN A 230 -5.97 0.57 -2.97
CA ASN A 230 -7.38 0.89 -2.73
C ASN A 230 -8.10 -0.20 -1.93
N VAL A 231 -7.71 -1.47 -2.15
CA VAL A 231 -8.22 -2.60 -1.37
C VAL A 231 -7.78 -2.48 0.10
N LEU A 232 -6.52 -2.13 0.34
CA LEU A 232 -5.99 -1.93 1.70
C LEU A 232 -6.63 -0.73 2.40
N ASP A 233 -6.86 0.37 1.67
CA ASP A 233 -7.57 1.54 2.19
C ASP A 233 -8.99 1.15 2.65
N SER A 234 -9.77 0.47 1.80
CA SER A 234 -11.13 0.02 2.15
C SER A 234 -11.14 -0.98 3.30
N TYR A 235 -10.22 -1.96 3.29
CA TYR A 235 -10.12 -2.93 4.36
C TYR A 235 -9.78 -2.27 5.72
N ALA A 236 -8.85 -1.32 5.73
CA ALA A 236 -8.47 -0.60 6.95
C ALA A 236 -9.62 0.26 7.48
N GLU A 237 -10.36 0.96 6.61
CA GLU A 237 -11.55 1.72 7.00
C GLU A 237 -12.62 0.82 7.65
N ASN A 238 -12.82 -0.39 7.13
CA ASN A 238 -13.80 -1.32 7.67
C ASN A 238 -13.35 -1.96 9.00
N ILE A 239 -12.10 -2.43 9.07
CA ILE A 239 -11.64 -3.24 10.20
C ILE A 239 -11.48 -2.46 11.50
N VAL A 240 -11.19 -1.14 11.43
CA VAL A 240 -11.09 -0.31 12.64
C VAL A 240 -12.43 -0.14 13.34
N ASN A 241 -13.52 -0.22 12.58
CA ASN A 241 -14.89 -0.04 13.06
C ASN A 241 -15.52 -1.33 13.62
N LEU A 242 -14.77 -2.44 13.64
CA LEU A 242 -15.13 -3.65 14.38
C LEU A 242 -14.52 -3.56 15.79
N SER A 243 -15.35 -3.79 16.80
CA SER A 243 -14.94 -3.75 18.22
C SER A 243 -14.69 -5.14 18.82
N ASP A 244 -15.22 -6.21 18.22
CA ASP A 244 -15.03 -7.58 18.69
C ASP A 244 -13.88 -8.30 17.95
N ASN A 245 -12.91 -8.84 18.71
CA ASN A 245 -11.74 -9.52 18.16
C ASN A 245 -12.08 -10.76 17.32
N SER A 246 -13.10 -11.52 17.70
CA SER A 246 -13.50 -12.72 16.95
C SER A 246 -14.15 -12.36 15.61
N GLN A 247 -14.88 -11.23 15.58
CA GLN A 247 -15.47 -10.67 14.37
C GLN A 247 -14.41 -10.04 13.46
N ILE A 248 -13.38 -9.39 14.01
CA ILE A 248 -12.20 -8.95 13.26
C ILE A 248 -11.57 -10.14 12.52
N VAL A 249 -11.27 -11.23 13.24
CA VAL A 249 -10.69 -12.44 12.62
C VAL A 249 -11.61 -13.03 11.55
N SER A 250 -12.91 -13.11 11.83
CA SER A 250 -13.90 -13.66 10.90
C SER A 250 -14.00 -12.81 9.63
N TYR A 251 -14.07 -11.48 9.77
CA TYR A 251 -14.10 -10.55 8.65
C TYR A 251 -12.86 -10.71 7.77
N THR A 252 -11.66 -10.68 8.36
CA THR A 252 -10.40 -10.91 7.64
C THR A 252 -10.42 -12.24 6.88
N ASN A 253 -10.90 -13.33 7.49
CA ASN A 253 -10.93 -14.65 6.85
C ASN A 253 -11.89 -14.70 5.66
N ILE A 254 -13.06 -14.06 5.77
CA ILE A 254 -14.02 -13.93 4.66
C ILE A 254 -13.38 -13.22 3.47
N ILE A 255 -12.69 -12.11 3.74
CA ILE A 255 -11.97 -11.35 2.71
C ILE A 255 -10.87 -12.18 2.05
N LEU A 256 -10.03 -12.85 2.85
CA LEU A 256 -8.93 -13.67 2.34
C LEU A 256 -9.44 -14.85 1.49
N SER A 257 -10.60 -15.43 1.85
CA SER A 257 -11.27 -16.46 1.06
C SER A 257 -11.84 -15.92 -0.24
N GLN A 258 -12.39 -14.70 -0.26
CA GLN A 258 -12.89 -14.08 -1.48
C GLN A 258 -11.75 -13.86 -2.48
N ILE A 259 -10.58 -13.41 -2.01
CA ILE A 259 -9.39 -13.23 -2.86
C ILE A 259 -8.97 -14.52 -3.57
N ASP A 260 -9.08 -15.67 -2.89
CA ASP A 260 -8.76 -16.98 -3.47
C ASP A 260 -9.68 -17.33 -4.66
N GLY A 261 -10.93 -16.87 -4.64
CA GLY A 261 -11.90 -17.07 -5.71
C GLY A 261 -11.77 -16.11 -6.90
N MET A 262 -11.11 -14.97 -6.74
CA MET A 262 -11.06 -13.89 -7.75
C MET A 262 -9.85 -13.97 -8.69
N GLY A 263 -8.86 -14.81 -8.37
CA GLY A 263 -7.69 -15.03 -9.23
C GLY A 263 -6.85 -13.77 -9.45
N PHE A 264 -6.51 -13.05 -8.37
CA PHE A 264 -5.54 -11.95 -8.41
C PHE A 264 -4.14 -12.50 -8.72
N SER A 265 -3.40 -11.86 -9.64
CA SER A 265 -2.01 -12.25 -9.96
C SER A 265 -1.08 -12.14 -8.75
N ASN A 266 -1.30 -11.12 -7.92
CA ASN A 266 -0.55 -10.84 -6.69
C ASN A 266 -1.34 -11.23 -5.42
N ALA A 267 -2.19 -12.27 -5.52
CA ALA A 267 -3.05 -12.70 -4.41
C ALA A 267 -2.26 -12.96 -3.13
N LYS A 268 -1.08 -13.57 -3.24
CA LYS A 268 -0.23 -13.92 -2.09
C LYS A 268 0.18 -12.67 -1.32
N GLU A 269 0.70 -11.66 -2.02
CA GLU A 269 1.15 -10.38 -1.46
C GLU A 269 -0.01 -9.56 -0.91
N LEU A 270 -1.15 -9.52 -1.62
CA LEU A 270 -2.38 -8.89 -1.14
C LEU A 270 -2.85 -9.51 0.18
N LYS A 271 -2.93 -10.84 0.24
CA LYS A 271 -3.33 -11.57 1.45
C LYS A 271 -2.36 -11.33 2.62
N ALA A 272 -1.06 -11.22 2.35
CA ALA A 272 -0.06 -10.88 3.37
C ALA A 272 -0.24 -9.44 3.87
N ALA A 273 -0.45 -8.47 2.99
CA ALA A 273 -0.68 -7.07 3.37
C ALA A 273 -1.98 -6.91 4.20
N ILE A 274 -3.07 -7.59 3.81
CA ILE A 274 -4.32 -7.67 4.59
C ILE A 274 -4.07 -8.33 5.95
N SER A 275 -3.27 -9.40 5.99
CA SER A 275 -2.94 -10.10 7.23
C SER A 275 -2.13 -9.21 8.18
N ILE A 276 -1.18 -8.41 7.66
CA ILE A 276 -0.45 -7.41 8.45
C ILE A 276 -1.41 -6.38 9.03
N CYS A 277 -2.28 -5.80 8.19
CA CYS A 277 -3.26 -4.81 8.62
C CYS A 277 -4.22 -5.39 9.70
N GLY A 278 -4.73 -6.60 9.48
CA GLY A 278 -5.63 -7.29 10.41
C GLY A 278 -4.98 -7.65 11.74
N ASN A 279 -3.72 -8.12 11.71
CA ASN A 279 -2.96 -8.37 12.94
C ASN A 279 -2.66 -7.06 13.67
N SER A 280 -2.28 -6.00 12.95
CA SER A 280 -1.92 -4.71 13.54
C SER A 280 -3.10 -4.03 14.23
N ARG A 281 -4.32 -4.18 13.68
CA ARG A 281 -5.57 -3.73 14.33
C ARG A 281 -5.73 -4.28 15.75
N LEU A 282 -5.22 -5.48 16.00
CA LEU A 282 -5.29 -6.17 17.29
C LEU A 282 -4.04 -5.95 18.15
N LEU A 283 -2.97 -5.41 17.57
CA LEU A 283 -1.74 -5.03 18.25
C LEU A 283 -1.93 -3.73 19.02
N TRP A 284 -2.48 -2.71 18.38
CA TRP A 284 -2.60 -1.38 18.97
C TRP A 284 -3.92 -1.23 19.72
N LYS A 285 -3.85 -0.80 20.98
CA LYS A 285 -5.01 -0.58 21.85
C LYS A 285 -5.01 0.83 22.42
N GLU A 286 -6.21 1.37 22.61
CA GLU A 286 -6.42 2.55 23.44
C GLU A 286 -6.05 2.20 24.89
N ARG A 287 -5.47 3.16 25.61
CA ARG A 287 -5.13 3.00 27.03
C ARG A 287 -6.28 3.35 27.97
#